data_AF-A0A383F038-F1
#
_entry.id   AF-A0A383F038-F1
#
_cell.length_a   1.000
_cell.length_b   1.000
_cell.length_c   1.000
_cell.angle_alpha   90.00
_cell.angle_beta   90.00
_cell.angle_gamma   90.00
#
_symmetry.space_group_name_H-M   'P 1'
#
loop_
_entity.id
_entity.type
_entity.pdbx_description
1 polymer ?
#
loop_
_entity_poly.entity_id
_entity_poly.type
_entity_poly.pdbx_seq_one_letter_code
_entity_poly.pdbx_strand_id
1 'polypeptide(L)'
;GLSAIIFLILLTIITDYISIGSILLYLIVPTLAFYSANYSNIVIGCTLILLIVGMIKHWINIQRIINGTEKGLRSVLRKDKNI
;
A
#
# COMPACT_ATOMS: atom_id res chain seq x y z
N GLY A 1 12.96 -4.82 -6.64
CA GLY A 1 12.42 -5.85 -5.74
C GLY A 1 12.70 -5.47 -4.29
N LEU A 2 13.90 -5.80 -3.80
CA LEU A 2 14.31 -5.51 -2.41
C LEU A 2 14.21 -4.03 -2.02
N SER A 3 14.64 -3.13 -2.92
CA SER A 3 14.52 -1.69 -2.74
C SER A 3 13.08 -1.20 -2.53
N ALA A 4 12.11 -1.78 -3.26
CA ALA A 4 10.70 -1.44 -3.10
C ALA A 4 10.13 -1.92 -1.76
N ILE A 5 10.59 -3.09 -1.28
CA ILE A 5 10.19 -3.64 0.02
C ILE A 5 10.71 -2.73 1.16
N ILE A 6 11.98 -2.33 1.10
CA ILE A 6 12.59 -1.43 2.10
C ILE A 6 11.89 -0.07 2.10
N PHE A 7 11.62 0.49 0.92
CA PHE A 7 10.89 1.74 0.78
C PHE A 7 9.48 1.66 1.39
N LEU A 8 8.74 0.58 1.13
CA LEU A 8 7.43 0.32 1.71
C LEU A 8 7.46 0.26 3.23
N ILE A 9 8.44 -0.43 3.80
CA ILE A 9 8.60 -0.56 5.26
C ILE A 9 8.86 0.82 5.87
N LEU A 10 9.77 1.60 5.30
CA LEU A 10 10.05 2.96 5.75
C LEU A 10 8.83 3.87 5.67
N LEU A 11 8.12 3.84 4.53
CA LEU A 11 6.93 4.66 4.33
C LEU A 11 5.86 4.32 5.37
N THR A 12 5.65 3.03 5.62
CA THR A 12 4.69 2.50 6.59
C THR A 12 5.02 2.92 8.04
N ILE A 13 6.30 2.94 8.40
CA ILE A 13 6.76 3.42 9.71
C ILE A 13 6.56 4.93 9.87
N ILE A 14 6.76 5.70 8.79
CA ILE A 14 6.63 7.17 8.80
C ILE A 14 5.17 7.61 8.83
N THR A 15 4.32 7.05 7.95
CA THR A 15 2.89 7.42 7.89
C THR A 15 2.09 6.88 9.05
N ASP A 16 2.62 5.92 9.81
CA ASP A 16 1.92 5.16 10.86
C ASP A 16 0.69 4.38 10.34
N TYR A 17 0.35 4.48 9.05
CA TYR A 17 -0.76 3.77 8.40
C TYR A 17 -0.26 2.84 7.30
N ILE A 18 -0.27 1.53 7.60
CA ILE A 18 0.10 0.45 6.65
C ILE A 18 -0.75 0.51 5.37
N SER A 19 -2.00 0.96 5.51
CA SER A 19 -2.96 1.12 4.41
C SER A 19 -2.55 2.19 3.41
N ILE A 20 -1.91 3.30 3.83
CA ILE A 20 -1.48 4.38 2.92
C ILE A 20 -0.30 3.90 2.05
N GLY A 21 0.68 3.20 2.63
CA GLY A 21 1.79 2.66 1.86
C GLY A 21 1.37 1.62 0.82
N SER A 22 0.34 0.84 1.16
CA SER A 22 -0.24 -0.15 0.26
C SER A 22 -0.94 0.52 -0.94
N ILE A 23 -1.75 1.57 -0.70
CA ILE A 23 -2.39 2.37 -1.76
C ILE A 23 -1.35 3.00 -2.68
N LEU A 24 -0.28 3.56 -2.11
CA LEU A 24 0.79 4.17 -2.89
C LEU A 24 1.48 3.15 -3.81
N LEU A 25 1.68 1.92 -3.34
CA LEU A 25 2.23 0.83 -4.15
C LEU A 25 1.32 0.47 -5.32
N TYR A 26 0.01 0.36 -5.07
CA TYR A 26 -0.96 0.07 -6.12
C TYR A 26 -0.97 1.15 -7.21
N LEU A 27 -0.61 2.39 -6.90
CA LEU A 27 -0.44 3.45 -7.89
C LEU A 27 0.92 3.37 -8.60
N ILE A 28 2.01 3.24 -7.85
CA ILE A 28 3.38 3.28 -8.39
C ILE A 28 3.65 2.11 -9.35
N VAL A 29 3.23 0.89 -9.01
CA VAL A 29 3.52 -0.32 -9.79
C VAL A 29 2.98 -0.26 -11.23
N PRO A 30 1.68 0.01 -11.48
CA PRO A 30 1.16 0.15 -12.85
C PRO A 30 1.75 1.36 -13.58
N THR A 31 2.03 2.49 -12.91
CA THR A 31 2.73 3.61 -13.58
C THR A 31 4.13 3.23 -14.03
N LEU A 32 4.91 2.55 -13.20
CA LEU A 32 6.24 2.07 -13.59
C LEU A 32 6.18 1.02 -14.70
N ALA A 33 5.20 0.11 -14.64
CA ALA A 33 4.99 -0.90 -15.68
C ALA A 33 4.59 -0.26 -17.02
N PHE A 34 3.81 0.83 -17.00
CA PHE A 34 3.39 1.55 -18.19
C PHE A 34 4.52 2.37 -18.82
N TYR A 35 5.31 3.08 -18.01
CA TYR A 35 6.42 3.91 -18.51
C TYR A 35 7.67 3.10 -18.88
N SER A 36 7.88 1.95 -18.26
CA SER A 36 8.96 1.05 -18.63
C SER A 36 8.51 0.21 -19.83
N ALA A 37 8.81 0.69 -21.04
CA ALA A 37 8.38 0.13 -22.34
C ALA A 37 8.83 -1.33 -22.63
N ASN A 38 9.40 -2.02 -21.64
CA ASN A 38 9.93 -3.37 -21.73
C ASN A 38 8.99 -4.45 -21.14
N TYR A 39 7.83 -4.06 -20.60
CA TYR A 39 6.88 -5.02 -20.03
C TYR A 39 5.79 -5.41 -21.04
N SER A 40 5.44 -6.70 -21.06
CA SER A 40 4.35 -7.20 -21.90
C SER A 40 3.01 -6.60 -21.50
N ASN A 41 2.11 -6.41 -22.48
CA ASN A 41 0.74 -5.93 -22.26
C ASN A 41 -0.03 -6.76 -21.21
N ILE A 42 0.31 -8.04 -21.08
CA ILE A 42 -0.25 -8.93 -20.05
C ILE A 42 0.13 -8.45 -18.65
N VAL A 43 1.39 -8.07 -18.44
CA VAL A 43 1.89 -7.58 -17.14
C VAL A 43 1.20 -6.27 -16.78
N ILE A 44 1.07 -5.36 -17.74
CA ILE A 44 0.36 -4.09 -17.55
C ILE A 44 -1.10 -4.37 -17.15
N GLY A 45 -1.80 -5.26 -17.86
CA GLY A 45 -3.15 -5.68 -17.52
C GLY A 45 -3.28 -6.26 -16.10
N CYS A 46 -2.36 -7.13 -15.69
CA CYS A 46 -2.33 -7.67 -14.33
C CYS A 46 -2.15 -6.57 -13.28
N THR A 47 -1.26 -5.60 -13.51
CA THR A 47 -1.04 -4.50 -12.56
C THR A 47 -2.25 -3.57 -12.43
N LEU A 48 -3.00 -3.35 -13.51
CA LEU A 48 -4.25 -2.59 -13.48
C LEU A 48 -5.37 -3.31 -12.72
N ILE A 49 -5.51 -4.62 -12.90
CA ILE A 49 -6.48 -5.42 -12.14
C ILE A 49 -6.12 -5.37 -10.65
N LEU A 50 -4.84 -5.53 -10.31
CA LEU A 50 -4.36 -5.43 -8.93
C LEU A 50 -4.61 -4.05 -8.33
N LEU A 51 -4.44 -2.96 -9.10
CA LEU A 51 -4.81 -1.61 -8.68
C LEU A 51 -6.30 -1.54 -8.32
N ILE A 52 -7.19 -2.00 -9.20
CA ILE A 52 -8.65 -1.92 -8.95
C ILE A 52 -9.03 -2.71 -7.70
N VAL A 53 -8.59 -3.97 -7.60
CA VAL A 53 -8.89 -4.83 -6.45
C VAL A 53 -8.28 -4.26 -5.16
N GLY A 54 -7.05 -3.75 -5.25
CA GLY A 54 -6.36 -3.08 -4.14
C GLY A 54 -7.12 -1.87 -3.63
N MET A 55 -7.61 -1.02 -4.52
CA MET A 55 -8.37 0.18 -4.18
C MET A 55 -9.72 -0.17 -3.53
N ILE A 56 -10.45 -1.17 -4.03
CA ILE A 56 -11.70 -1.63 -3.43
C ILE A 56 -11.46 -2.11 -1.99
N LYS A 57 -10.42 -2.92 -1.77
CA LYS A 57 -10.07 -3.42 -0.43
C LYS A 57 -9.68 -2.28 0.51
N HIS A 58 -8.90 -1.33 0.02
CA HIS A 58 -8.42 -0.21 0.83
C HIS A 58 -9.46 0.88 1.06
N TRP A 59 -10.57 0.91 0.32
CA TRP A 59 -11.67 1.84 0.57
C TRP A 59 -12.15 1.80 2.03
N ILE A 60 -12.30 0.59 2.57
CA ILE A 60 -12.72 0.39 3.97
C ILE A 60 -11.65 0.92 4.94
N ASN A 61 -10.37 0.72 4.63
CA ASN A 61 -9.25 1.25 5.41
C ASN A 61 -9.20 2.79 5.36
N ILE A 62 -9.45 3.41 4.20
CA ILE A 62 -9.56 4.87 4.05
C ILE A 62 -10.71 5.40 4.90
N GLN A 63 -11.88 4.74 4.87
CA GLN A 63 -13.00 5.13 5.72
C GLN A 63 -12.65 5.06 7.21
N ARG A 64 -11.92 4.03 7.65
CA ARG A 64 -11.43 3.93 9.03
C ARG A 64 -10.43 5.03 9.38
N ILE A 65 -9.56 5.41 8.45
CA ILE A 65 -8.60 6.53 8.64
C ILE A 65 -9.36 7.85 8.82
N ILE A 66 -10.33 8.14 7.93
CA ILE A 66 -11.17 9.35 8.01
C ILE A 66 -11.94 9.38 9.34
N ASN A 67 -12.43 8.22 9.79
CA ASN A 67 -13.12 8.08 11.06
C ASN A 67 -12.18 7.99 12.28
N GLY A 68 -10.85 8.05 12.11
CA GLY A 68 -9.86 7.93 13.18
C GLY A 68 -9.81 6.57 13.89
N THR A 69 -10.43 5.53 13.32
CA THR A 69 -10.54 4.18 13.90
C THR A 69 -9.55 3.18 13.32
N GLU A 70 -8.80 3.57 12.29
CA GLU A 70 -7.77 2.72 11.71
C GLU A 70 -6.62 2.52 12.70
N LYS A 71 -6.23 1.26 12.90
CA LYS A 71 -5.09 0.91 13.75
C LYS A 71 -3.79 1.27 13.03
N GLY A 72 -3.12 2.31 13.53
CA GLY A 72 -1.76 2.61 13.10
C GLY A 72 -0.74 1.58 13.60
N LEU A 73 0.41 1.49 12.94
CA LEU A 73 1.49 0.56 13.28
C LEU A 73 1.96 0.76 14.72
N ARG A 74 2.15 2.02 15.17
CA ARG A 74 2.52 2.38 16.54
C ARG A 74 1.45 1.98 17.55
N SER A 75 0.17 2.09 17.20
CA SER A 75 -0.91 1.67 18.08
C SER A 75 -0.93 0.15 18.28
N VAL A 76 -0.60 -0.64 17.26
CA VAL A 76 -0.47 -2.10 17.38
C VAL A 76 0.75 -2.45 18.22
N LEU A 77 1.93 -1.89 17.88
CA LEU A 77 3.18 -2.15 18.61
C LEU A 77 3.12 -1.73 20.10
N ARG A 78 2.38 -0.67 20.43
CA ARG A 78 2.20 -0.21 21.83
C ARG A 78 1.23 -1.10 22.60
N LYS A 79 0.30 -1.78 21.94
CA LYS A 79 -0.65 -2.69 22.59
C LYS A 79 0.04 -3.97 23.08
N ASP A 80 1.04 -4.46 22.36
CA ASP A 80 1.87 -5.60 22.79
C ASP A 80 2.77 -5.31 24.00
N LYS A 81 3.03 -4.03 24.34
CA LYS A 81 3.83 -3.65 25.53
C LYS A 81 3.05 -3.58 26.84
N ASN A 82 1.71 -3.65 26.80
CA ASN A 82 0.85 -3.54 27.99
C ASN A 82 0.15 -4.86 28.35
N ILE A 83 0.71 -6.00 27.92
CA ILE A 83 0.28 -7.35 28.33
C ILE A 83 1.39 -7.95 29.19
#